data_AF-A0A1M6M9Y9-F1
#
_entry.id   AF-A0A1M6M9Y9-F1
#
_cell.length_a   1.000
_cell.length_b   1.000
_cell.length_c   1.000
_cell.angle_alpha   90.00
_cell.angle_beta   90.00
_cell.angle_gamma   90.00
#
_symmetry.space_group_name_H-M   'P 1'
#
loop_
_entity.id
_entity.type
_entity.pdbx_description
1 polymer ?
#
loop_
_entity_poly.entity_id
_entity_poly.type
_entity_poly.pdbx_seq_one_letter_code
_entity_poly.pdbx_strand_id
1 'polypeptide(L)' 'MKCPECSYEAPVPEFRYLYNVRIDAPLTLRQCPQCQAWLSVDELAGESTGKVEAGDAPWGKSAGIERDLEEAV' A
#
# COMPACT_ATOMS: atom_id res chain seq x y z
N MET A 1 -3.36 -10.79 9.84
CA MET A 1 -3.64 -9.34 9.67
C MET A 1 -5.14 -9.11 9.57
N LYS A 2 -5.61 -7.95 10.04
CA LYS A 2 -7.01 -7.53 9.93
C LYS A 2 -7.14 -6.40 8.92
N CYS A 3 -8.09 -6.49 7.99
CA CYS A 3 -8.39 -5.43 7.03
C CYS A 3 -9.02 -4.23 7.77
N PRO A 4 -8.45 -3.02 7.67
CA PRO A 4 -9.00 -1.84 8.34
C PRO A 4 -10.36 -1.39 7.77
N GLU A 5 -10.66 -1.74 6.52
CA GLU A 5 -11.90 -1.30 5.85
C GLU A 5 -13.12 -2.16 6.20
N CYS A 6 -12.98 -3.48 6.11
CA CYS A 6 -14.12 -4.41 6.25
C CYS A 6 -14.02 -5.32 7.47
N SER A 7 -12.99 -5.14 8.31
CA SER A 7 -12.70 -5.97 9.48
C SER A 7 -12.45 -7.46 9.22
N TYR A 8 -12.27 -7.89 7.95
CA TYR A 8 -11.87 -9.25 7.61
C TYR A 8 -10.51 -9.59 8.23
N GLU A 9 -10.39 -10.75 8.89
CA GLU A 9 -9.18 -11.18 9.56
C GLU A 9 -8.72 -12.53 9.01
N ALA A 10 -7.48 -12.58 8.53
CA ALA A 10 -6.86 -13.78 8.00
C ALA A 10 -5.33 -13.69 8.04
N PRO A 11 -4.61 -14.81 7.85
CA PRO A 11 -3.17 -14.79 7.60
C PRO A 11 -2.81 -13.89 6.41
N VAL A 12 -1.66 -13.20 6.47
CA VAL A 12 -1.18 -12.31 5.40
C VAL A 12 -1.18 -12.96 4.00
N PRO A 13 -0.81 -14.24 3.81
CA PRO A 13 -0.86 -14.91 2.51
C PRO A 13 -2.24 -15.00 1.86
N GLU A 14 -3.32 -14.93 2.63
CA GLU A 14 -4.71 -14.92 2.12
C GLU A 14 -5.06 -13.59 1.44
N PHE A 15 -4.34 -12.52 1.78
CA PHE A 15 -4.44 -11.25 1.09
C PHE A 15 -3.62 -11.32 -0.18
N ARG A 16 -4.28 -11.10 -1.32
CA ARG A 16 -3.68 -11.23 -2.65
C ARG A 16 -2.50 -10.26 -2.77
N TYR A 17 -1.30 -10.81 -2.93
CA TYR A 17 -0.12 -10.03 -3.21
C TYR A 17 -0.24 -9.31 -4.55
N LEU A 18 0.05 -8.01 -4.58
CA LEU A 18 0.10 -7.22 -5.80
C LEU A 18 1.56 -6.96 -6.19
N TYR A 19 2.30 -6.20 -5.38
CA TYR A 19 3.71 -5.89 -5.63
C TYR A 19 4.43 -5.38 -4.37
N ASN A 20 5.76 -5.34 -4.42
CA ASN A 20 6.58 -4.71 -3.41
C ASN A 20 6.64 -3.20 -3.64
N VAL A 21 6.32 -2.44 -2.60
CA VAL A 21 6.17 -0.99 -2.64
C VAL A 21 7.50 -0.27 -2.45
N ARG A 22 8.42 -0.87 -1.69
CA ARG A 22 9.75 -0.34 -1.38
C ARG A 22 10.79 -1.43 -1.59
N ILE A 23 11.86 -1.14 -2.32
CA ILE A 23 12.96 -2.11 -2.49
C ILE A 23 13.78 -2.20 -1.19
N ASP A 24 13.84 -1.11 -0.42
CA ASP A 24 14.65 -0.99 0.80
C ASP A 24 13.91 -1.36 2.09
N ALA A 25 12.62 -1.70 2.04
CA ALA A 25 11.79 -1.99 3.22
C ALA A 25 10.84 -3.17 2.97
N PRO A 26 10.41 -3.91 4.01
CA PRO A 26 9.50 -5.05 3.89
C PRO A 26 8.04 -4.62 3.68
N LEU A 27 7.79 -3.61 2.82
CA LEU A 27 6.48 -3.00 2.62
C LEU A 27 5.85 -3.45 1.31
N THR A 28 4.73 -4.19 1.39
CA THR A 28 4.04 -4.72 0.21
C THR A 28 2.65 -4.11 0.05
N LEU A 29 2.13 -4.14 -1.18
CA LEU A 29 0.74 -3.83 -1.46
C LEU A 29 -0.01 -5.14 -1.65
N ARG A 30 -1.04 -5.35 -0.85
CA ARG A 30 -1.90 -6.54 -0.91
C ARG A 30 -3.36 -6.13 -1.04
N GLN A 31 -4.18 -6.97 -1.69
CA GLN A 31 -5.60 -6.75 -1.85
C GLN A 31 -6.41 -7.64 -0.91
N CYS A 32 -7.38 -7.06 -0.20
CA CYS A 32 -8.30 -7.81 0.64
C CYS A 32 -9.23 -8.71 -0.20
N PRO A 33 -9.37 -10.01 0.11
CA PRO A 33 -10.25 -10.89 -0.66
C PRO A 33 -11.75 -10.59 -0.45
N GLN A 34 -12.13 -9.97 0.67
CA GLN A 34 -13.53 -9.70 1.00
C GLN A 34 -14.05 -8.40 0.39
N CYS A 35 -13.32 -7.28 0.54
CA CYS A 35 -13.78 -5.96 0.08
C CYS A 35 -12.98 -5.40 -1.10
N GLN A 36 -11.96 -6.13 -1.58
CA GLN A 36 -11.08 -5.73 -2.68
C GLN A 36 -10.27 -4.45 -2.45
N ALA A 37 -10.28 -3.88 -1.25
CA ALA A 37 -9.45 -2.75 -0.88
C ALA A 37 -7.96 -3.10 -1.00
N TRP A 38 -7.17 -2.14 -1.50
CA TRP A 38 -5.71 -2.25 -1.50
C TRP A 38 -5.18 -1.79 -0.15
N LEU A 39 -4.27 -2.58 0.40
CA LEU A 39 -3.72 -2.42 1.75
C LEU A 39 -2.21 -2.40 1.63
N SER A 40 -1.58 -1.42 2.27
CA SER A 40 -0.15 -1.47 2.51
C SER A 40 0.08 -2.38 3.72
N VAL A 41 1.05 -3.28 3.61
CA VAL A 41 1.31 -4.35 4.58
C VAL A 41 2.80 -4.39 4.88
N ASP A 42 3.14 -4.34 6.17
CA ASP A 42 4.48 -4.65 6.64
C ASP A 42 4.61 -6.17 6.78
N GLU A 43 5.41 -6.80 5.93
CA GLU A 43 5.55 -8.25 5.87
C GLU A 43 6.31 -8.81 7.10
N LEU A 44 7.11 -7.98 7.78
CA LEU A 44 7.90 -8.39 8.94
C LEU A 44 7.04 -8.41 10.21
N ALA A 45 6.23 -7.38 10.40
CA ALA A 45 5.24 -7.28 11.48
C ALA A 45 3.99 -8.14 11.20
N GLY A 46 3.67 -8.37 9.93
CA GLY A 46 2.48 -9.12 9.52
C GLY A 46 1.18 -8.33 9.69
N GLU A 47 1.25 -7.01 9.57
CA GLU A 47 0.17 -6.06 9.85
C GLU A 47 -0.10 -5.12 8.67
N SER A 48 -1.35 -4.69 8.49
CA SER A 48 -1.65 -3.61 7.54
C SER A 48 -1.26 -2.26 8.13
N THR A 49 -0.48 -1.48 7.41
CA THR A 49 -0.15 -0.09 7.75
C THR A 49 -1.27 0.88 7.35
N GLY A 50 -2.15 0.49 6.42
CA GLY A 50 -3.32 1.27 6.04
C GLY A 50 -3.94 0.86 4.71
N LYS A 51 -5.07 1.48 4.34
CA LYS A 51 -5.64 1.41 2.99
C LYS A 51 -4.86 2.32 2.05
N VAL A 52 -4.79 1.90 0.79
CA VAL A 52 -4.19 2.65 -0.32
C VAL A 52 -5.27 2.92 -1.36
N GLU A 53 -5.41 4.18 -1.76
CA GLU A 53 -6.32 4.56 -2.84
C GLU A 53 -5.58 4.61 -4.18
N ALA A 54 -6.33 4.56 -5.28
CA ALA A 54 -5.75 4.67 -6.61
C ALA A 54 -5.11 6.05 -6.79
N GLY A 55 -3.79 6.10 -6.97
CA GLY A 55 -3.01 7.33 -7.05
C GLY A 55 -2.42 7.80 -5.72
N ASP A 56 -2.77 7.15 -4.60
CA ASP A 56 -2.13 7.39 -3.31
C ASP A 56 -0.78 6.66 -3.23
N ALA A 57 0.21 7.32 -2.64
CA ALA A 57 1.55 6.77 -2.42
C ALA A 57 1.84 6.72 -0.91
N PRO A 58 1.34 5.70 -0.18
CA PRO A 58 1.52 5.57 1.27
C PRO A 58 2.98 5.38 1.69
N TRP A 59 3.87 5.15 0.74
CA TRP A 59 5.32 5.11 0.90
C TRP A 59 6.00 6.49 0.86
N GLY A 60 5.22 7.58 0.75
CA GLY A 60 5.67 8.96 0.61
C GLY A 60 5.63 9.42 -0.85
N LYS A 61 5.36 10.71 -1.06
CA LYS A 61 5.44 11.37 -2.38
C LYS A 61 6.76 10.99 -3.07
N SER A 62 6.69 10.58 -4.33
CA SER A 62 7.85 10.31 -5.19
C SER A 62 8.92 11.38 -4.96
N ALA A 63 10.16 10.96 -4.67
CA ALA A 63 11.26 11.82 -4.27
C ALA A 63 11.37 13.13 -5.10
N GLY A 64 10.74 14.22 -4.63
CA GLY A 64 11.04 15.61 -4.98
C GLY A 64 11.00 16.04 -6.46
N ILE A 65 10.38 15.30 -7.38
CA ILE A 65 10.22 15.71 -8.80
C ILE A 65 8.86 16.38 -9.05
N GLU A 66 8.51 17.36 -8.22
CA GLU A 66 7.30 18.21 -8.40
C GLU A 66 7.67 19.69 -8.69
N ARG A 67 8.91 20.01 -9.07
CA ARG A 67 9.29 21.35 -9.53
C ARG A 67 10.05 21.26 -10.84
N ASP A 68 9.32 21.30 -11.96
CA ASP A 68 9.68 22.01 -13.21
C ASP A 68 8.62 21.69 -14.31
N LEU A 69 7.37 22.10 -14.15
CA LEU A 69 6.43 22.08 -15.29
C LEU A 69 5.43 23.25 -15.30
N GLU A 70 5.46 24.12 -14.30
CA GLU A 70 4.58 25.30 -14.20
C GLU A 70 5.22 26.61 -14.71
N GLU A 71 6.49 26.61 -15.14
CA GLU A 71 7.20 27.82 -15.57
C GLU A 71 7.49 27.88 -17.09
N ALA A 72 6.58 27.34 -17.92
CA ALA A 72 6.70 27.34 -19.39
C ALA A 72 5.46 27.90 -20.11
N VAL A 73 4.84 28.96 -19.57
CA VAL A 73 3.81 29.75 -20.26
C VAL A 73 4.10 31.24 -20.15
#